data_AF-A0A2V8ERA9-F1
#
_entry.id   AF-A0A2V8ERA9-F1
#
_cell.length_a   1.000
_cell.length_b   1.000
_cell.length_c   1.000
_cell.angle_alpha   90.00
_cell.angle_beta   90.00
_cell.angle_gamma   90.00
#
_symmetry.space_group_name_H-M   'P 1'
#
loop_
_entity.id
_entity.type
_entity.pdbx_description
1 polymer ?
#
loop_
_entity_poly.entity_id
_entity_poly.type
_entity_poly.pdbx_seq_one_letter_code
_entity_poly.pdbx_strand_id
1 'polypeptide(L)'
;MTTSGAVDRYHDGTKHHFHRFARSLGYLDWASQPHPFRSFAGAPQVDLRPLTLAVAGILRYSLGLSAWKELRRPGSPTPSARWSLRVNPSSGNLHPTEAYVIAGAAAGLDPAGGVYHYAADRHALERRCAFDEPPLVGD
;
A
#
# COMPACT_ATOMS: atom_id res chain seq x y z
N MET A 1 -2.30 -34.03 2.61
CA MET A 1 -2.50 -33.55 1.23
C MET A 1 -1.30 -32.71 0.85
N THR A 2 -0.44 -33.19 -0.04
CA THR A 2 0.79 -32.50 -0.45
C THR A 2 0.45 -31.29 -1.31
N THR A 3 0.88 -30.11 -0.84
CA THR A 3 0.64 -28.78 -1.39
C THR A 3 1.19 -28.57 -2.81
N SER A 4 2.03 -29.49 -3.32
CA SER A 4 2.69 -29.38 -4.64
C SER A 4 1.70 -29.26 -5.80
N GLY A 5 0.70 -30.13 -5.89
CA GLY A 5 -0.17 -30.20 -7.06
C GLY A 5 -1.04 -28.95 -7.30
N ALA A 6 -1.29 -28.14 -6.27
CA ALA A 6 -2.01 -26.87 -6.40
C ALA A 6 -1.10 -25.75 -6.90
N VAL A 7 0.15 -25.70 -6.41
CA VAL A 7 1.17 -24.74 -6.85
C VAL A 7 1.52 -24.99 -8.31
N ASP A 8 1.74 -26.25 -8.69
CA ASP A 8 2.08 -26.65 -10.06
C ASP A 8 0.94 -26.27 -11.03
N ARG A 9 -0.31 -26.55 -10.65
CA ARG A 9 -1.48 -26.19 -11.44
C ARG A 9 -1.65 -24.67 -11.60
N TYR A 10 -1.46 -23.90 -10.54
CA TYR A 10 -1.50 -22.45 -10.62
C TYR A 10 -0.38 -21.94 -11.54
N HIS A 11 0.85 -22.39 -11.30
CA HIS A 11 2.03 -21.99 -12.05
C HIS A 11 1.87 -22.27 -13.54
N ASP A 12 1.45 -23.48 -13.93
CA ASP A 12 1.25 -23.84 -15.33
C ASP A 12 0.02 -23.17 -15.95
N GLY A 13 -1.04 -22.98 -15.18
CA GLY A 13 -2.29 -22.36 -15.64
C GLY A 13 -2.18 -20.85 -15.91
N THR A 14 -1.24 -20.14 -15.27
CA THR A 14 -1.08 -18.68 -15.43
C THR A 14 0.03 -18.27 -16.40
N LYS A 15 0.66 -19.22 -17.10
CA LYS A 15 1.74 -18.92 -18.05
C LYS A 15 1.24 -18.24 -19.33
N HIS A 16 2.00 -17.27 -19.79
CA HIS A 16 1.99 -16.89 -21.21
C HIS A 16 2.77 -17.93 -22.01
N HIS A 17 2.39 -18.14 -23.26
CA HIS A 17 3.10 -18.99 -24.21
C HIS A 17 3.45 -18.17 -25.46
N PHE A 18 4.42 -18.65 -26.24
CA PHE A 18 4.92 -17.92 -27.40
C PHE A 18 3.82 -17.51 -28.41
N HIS A 19 2.77 -18.31 -28.56
CA HIS A 19 1.66 -18.04 -29.48
C HIS A 19 0.34 -17.66 -28.81
N ARG A 20 0.29 -17.53 -27.47
CA ARG A 20 -0.94 -17.17 -26.75
C ARG A 20 -0.66 -16.53 -25.39
N PHE A 21 -1.45 -15.54 -25.01
CA PHE A 21 -1.42 -15.01 -23.65
C PHE A 21 -2.04 -16.00 -22.64
N ALA A 22 -1.73 -15.82 -21.35
CA ALA A 22 -2.38 -16.54 -20.26
C ALA A 22 -3.89 -16.31 -20.27
N ARG A 23 -4.66 -17.28 -19.78
CA ARG A 23 -6.12 -17.20 -19.73
C ARG A 23 -6.56 -16.00 -18.90
N SER A 24 -7.30 -15.08 -19.50
CA SER A 24 -7.82 -13.86 -18.88
C SER A 24 -9.09 -13.39 -19.60
N LEU A 25 -9.70 -12.29 -19.14
CA LEU A 25 -10.89 -11.70 -19.78
C LEU A 25 -10.61 -11.14 -21.18
N GLY A 26 -9.36 -10.89 -21.54
CA GLY A 26 -8.98 -10.30 -22.84
C GLY A 26 -9.22 -8.78 -22.95
N TYR A 27 -9.78 -8.15 -21.93
CA TYR A 27 -9.95 -6.69 -21.80
C TYR A 27 -9.83 -6.26 -20.33
N LEU A 28 -9.66 -4.95 -20.10
CA LEU A 28 -9.66 -4.36 -18.77
C LEU A 28 -11.07 -3.93 -18.36
N ASP A 29 -11.55 -4.44 -17.23
CA ASP A 29 -12.77 -3.96 -16.60
C ASP A 29 -12.49 -2.71 -15.77
N TRP A 30 -12.63 -1.55 -16.40
CA TRP A 30 -12.39 -0.26 -15.75
C TRP A 30 -13.43 0.09 -14.68
N ALA A 31 -14.63 -0.48 -14.74
CA ALA A 31 -15.67 -0.22 -13.75
C ALA A 31 -15.30 -0.78 -12.37
N SER A 32 -14.44 -1.80 -12.34
CA SER A 32 -13.97 -2.48 -11.14
C SER A 32 -12.53 -2.10 -10.76
N GLN A 33 -11.99 -0.99 -11.29
CA GLN A 33 -10.63 -0.55 -10.95
C GLN A 33 -10.51 -0.27 -9.45
N PRO A 34 -9.55 -0.91 -8.73
CA PRO A 34 -9.41 -0.68 -7.30
C PRO A 34 -8.86 0.71 -7.01
N HIS A 35 -9.27 1.27 -5.87
CA HIS A 35 -8.64 2.49 -5.36
C HIS A 35 -7.17 2.19 -5.00
N PRO A 36 -6.20 3.02 -5.43
CA PRO A 36 -4.77 2.73 -5.26
C PRO A 36 -4.25 2.87 -3.82
N PHE A 37 -5.12 3.29 -2.89
CA PHE A 37 -4.81 3.46 -1.48
C PHE A 37 -5.92 2.86 -0.62
N ARG A 38 -5.55 1.98 0.30
CA ARG A 38 -6.43 1.62 1.40
C ARG A 38 -6.51 2.80 2.39
N SER A 39 -7.69 3.01 2.94
CA SER A 39 -7.90 3.96 4.04
C SER A 39 -8.94 3.39 5.00
N PHE A 40 -8.91 3.87 6.23
CA PHE A 40 -9.85 3.43 7.25
C PHE A 40 -10.62 4.61 7.83
N ALA A 41 -11.90 4.72 7.48
CA ALA A 41 -12.77 5.79 7.93
C ALA A 41 -12.81 5.86 9.46
N GLY A 42 -12.63 7.08 10.00
CA GLY A 42 -12.65 7.34 11.44
C GLY A 42 -11.40 6.91 12.22
N ALA A 43 -10.39 6.31 11.56
CA ALA A 43 -9.16 5.95 12.25
C ALA A 43 -8.37 7.21 12.66
N PRO A 44 -7.93 7.32 13.94
CA PRO A 44 -7.03 8.39 14.37
C PRO A 44 -5.75 8.41 13.54
N GLN A 45 -5.32 9.61 13.15
CA GLN A 45 -4.20 9.79 12.24
C GLN A 45 -3.02 10.49 12.89
N VAL A 46 -1.83 10.00 12.60
CA VAL A 46 -0.57 10.62 13.00
C VAL A 46 0.20 10.99 11.73
N ASP A 47 0.43 12.29 11.55
CA ASP A 47 1.19 12.80 10.43
C ASP A 47 2.69 12.54 10.62
N LEU A 48 3.35 11.96 9.61
CA LEU A 48 4.78 11.64 9.65
C LEU A 48 5.66 12.73 9.02
N ARG A 49 5.08 13.77 8.40
CA ARG A 49 5.83 14.87 7.76
C ARG A 49 6.75 15.67 8.70
N PRO A 50 6.47 15.84 10.01
CA PRO A 50 7.39 16.51 10.93
C PRO A 50 8.72 15.76 11.19
N LEU A 51 8.95 14.59 10.58
CA LEU A 51 10.23 13.87 10.43
C LEU A 51 11.12 13.67 11.68
N THR A 52 10.56 13.63 12.89
CA THR A 52 11.36 13.32 14.10
C THR A 52 11.47 11.82 14.39
N LEU A 53 10.59 10.97 13.84
CA LEU A 53 10.61 9.53 14.06
C LEU A 53 11.38 8.80 12.94
N ALA A 54 12.34 7.94 13.30
CA ALA A 54 13.11 7.14 12.33
C ALA A 54 12.20 6.32 11.37
N VAL A 55 11.07 5.83 11.88
CA VAL A 55 10.07 5.10 11.08
C VAL A 55 9.47 5.95 9.95
N ALA A 56 9.33 7.27 10.14
CA ALA A 56 8.84 8.17 9.11
C ALA A 56 9.79 8.18 7.90
N GLY A 57 11.09 8.27 8.15
CA GLY A 57 12.11 8.19 7.10
C GLY A 57 12.09 6.85 6.37
N ILE A 58 12.08 5.74 7.12
CA ILE A 58 12.01 4.39 6.53
C ILE A 58 10.79 4.25 5.63
N LEU A 59 9.60 4.62 6.10
CA LEU A 59 8.36 4.51 5.33
C LEU A 59 8.36 5.43 4.10
N ARG A 60 8.90 6.65 4.22
CA ARG A 60 9.03 7.59 3.10
C ARG A 60 9.90 7.01 1.99
N TYR A 61 11.06 6.46 2.34
CA TYR A 61 12.07 6.00 1.39
C TYR A 61 11.90 4.54 0.94
N SER A 62 11.00 3.77 1.55
CA SER A 62 10.71 2.39 1.13
C SER A 62 9.35 2.23 0.45
N LEU A 63 8.33 2.98 0.89
CA LEU A 63 6.93 2.73 0.53
C LEU A 63 6.12 4.00 0.19
N GLY A 64 6.70 5.19 0.40
CA GLY A 64 6.05 6.47 0.14
C GLY A 64 5.82 6.75 -1.34
N LEU A 65 5.04 7.79 -1.62
CA LEU A 65 4.90 8.31 -2.98
C LEU A 65 6.21 8.95 -3.45
N SER A 66 6.61 8.62 -4.69
CA SER A 66 7.77 9.21 -5.36
C SER A 66 7.36 10.32 -6.33
N ALA A 67 6.20 10.17 -7.00
CA ALA A 67 5.68 11.15 -7.95
C ALA A 67 4.19 10.95 -8.21
N TRP A 68 3.59 11.94 -8.87
CA TRP A 68 2.30 11.82 -9.55
C TRP A 68 2.51 12.02 -11.04
N LYS A 69 1.88 11.17 -11.86
CA LYS A 69 1.83 11.32 -13.31
C LYS A 69 0.44 11.72 -13.75
N GLU A 70 0.36 12.56 -14.77
CA GLU A 70 -0.87 13.05 -15.35
C GLU A 70 -0.79 12.98 -16.87
N LEU A 71 -1.82 12.43 -17.50
CA LEU A 71 -2.04 12.54 -18.93
C LEU A 71 -3.07 13.63 -19.18
N ARG A 72 -2.70 14.61 -20.02
CA ARG A 72 -3.56 15.75 -20.37
C ARG A 72 -3.87 15.70 -21.86
N ARG A 73 -5.14 15.94 -22.20
CA ARG A 73 -5.53 16.18 -23.59
C ARG A 73 -5.36 17.67 -23.91
N PRO A 74 -4.79 18.03 -25.07
CA PRO A 74 -4.69 19.42 -25.49
C PRO A 74 -6.04 20.14 -25.41
N GLY A 75 -6.05 21.35 -24.86
CA GLY A 75 -7.26 22.17 -24.73
C GLY A 75 -8.23 21.79 -23.60
N SER A 76 -7.98 20.71 -22.83
CA SER A 76 -8.80 20.35 -21.67
C SER A 76 -8.25 20.94 -20.38
N PRO A 77 -9.09 21.57 -19.51
CA PRO A 77 -8.64 22.09 -18.22
C PRO A 77 -8.36 20.97 -17.20
N THR A 78 -8.88 19.76 -17.41
CA THR A 78 -8.74 18.62 -16.50
C THR A 78 -7.89 17.49 -17.11
N PRO A 79 -7.06 16.78 -16.31
CA PRO A 79 -6.34 15.60 -16.78
C PRO A 79 -7.32 14.49 -17.21
N SER A 80 -6.99 13.77 -18.28
CA SER A 80 -7.73 12.59 -18.70
C SER A 80 -7.40 11.34 -17.88
N ALA A 81 -6.23 11.31 -17.25
CA ALA A 81 -5.83 10.29 -16.29
C ALA A 81 -4.78 10.86 -15.34
N ARG A 82 -4.79 10.39 -14.09
CA ARG A 82 -3.79 10.72 -13.06
C ARG A 82 -3.52 9.49 -12.22
N TRP A 83 -2.26 9.19 -11.95
CA TRP A 83 -1.87 8.06 -11.12
C TRP A 83 -0.63 8.35 -10.28
N SER A 84 -0.57 7.77 -9.09
CA SER A 84 0.56 7.88 -8.17
C SER A 84 1.64 6.86 -8.50
N LEU A 85 2.89 7.23 -8.31
CA LEU A 85 4.03 6.30 -8.27
C LEU A 85 4.54 6.20 -6.84
N ARG A 86 4.90 4.99 -6.41
CA ARG A 86 5.59 4.77 -5.13
C ARG A 86 7.09 4.56 -5.33
N VAL A 87 7.84 4.60 -4.24
CA VAL A 87 9.28 4.29 -4.26
C VAL A 87 9.52 2.81 -4.57
N ASN A 88 8.65 1.91 -4.09
CA ASN A 88 8.70 0.50 -4.44
C ASN A 88 7.94 0.21 -5.76
N PRO A 89 8.57 -0.44 -6.76
CA PRO A 89 7.90 -0.76 -8.01
C PRO A 89 6.83 -1.84 -7.82
N SER A 90 5.77 -1.77 -8.64
CA SER A 90 4.70 -2.78 -8.68
C SER A 90 4.28 -3.01 -10.14
N SER A 91 4.10 -4.27 -10.53
CA SER A 91 3.52 -4.61 -11.83
C SER A 91 2.16 -3.93 -11.99
N GLY A 92 1.94 -3.27 -13.14
CA GLY A 92 0.72 -2.51 -13.44
C GLY A 92 0.45 -1.32 -12.51
N ASN A 93 1.39 -0.91 -11.65
CA ASN A 93 1.21 0.15 -10.65
C ASN A 93 0.02 -0.09 -9.70
N LEU A 94 -0.29 -1.36 -9.39
CA LEU A 94 -1.45 -1.76 -8.59
C LEU A 94 -1.20 -1.72 -7.07
N HIS A 95 0.05 -1.86 -6.64
CA HIS A 95 0.48 -1.85 -5.23
C HIS A 95 -0.39 -2.71 -4.29
N PRO A 96 -0.43 -4.05 -4.49
CA PRO A 96 -1.25 -4.93 -3.66
C PRO A 96 -0.74 -5.08 -2.21
N THR A 97 0.45 -4.55 -1.90
CA THR A 97 1.09 -4.63 -0.59
C THR A 97 0.73 -3.42 0.27
N GLU A 98 0.27 -3.70 1.49
CA GLU A 98 0.06 -2.70 2.54
C GLU A 98 1.12 -2.84 3.63
N ALA A 99 1.40 -1.74 4.34
CA ALA A 99 2.34 -1.73 5.45
C ALA A 99 1.67 -1.36 6.76
N TYR A 100 2.09 -2.07 7.80
CA TYR A 100 1.66 -1.83 9.17
C TYR A 100 2.87 -1.62 10.06
N VAL A 101 2.76 -0.66 10.96
CA VAL A 101 3.71 -0.40 12.02
C VAL A 101 3.10 -0.93 13.31
N ILE A 102 3.85 -1.79 14.00
CA ILE A 102 3.55 -2.24 15.35
C ILE A 102 4.56 -1.52 16.23
N ALA A 103 4.08 -0.65 17.12
CA ALA A 103 4.94 0.19 17.93
C ALA A 103 4.40 0.29 19.36
N GLY A 104 5.31 0.36 20.32
CA GLY A 104 4.98 0.78 21.68
C GLY A 104 4.73 2.28 21.77
N ALA A 105 4.69 2.78 23.01
CA ALA A 105 4.55 4.20 23.29
C ALA A 105 5.68 5.00 22.62
N ALA A 106 5.32 6.02 21.84
CA ALA A 106 6.26 6.96 21.25
C ALA A 106 5.59 8.33 21.10
N ALA A 107 6.41 9.39 20.99
CA ALA A 107 5.89 10.74 20.82
C ALA A 107 4.96 10.84 19.60
N GLY A 108 3.74 11.32 19.81
CA GLY A 108 2.71 11.44 18.77
C GLY A 108 1.95 10.15 18.45
N LEU A 109 2.36 8.99 19.00
CA LEU A 109 1.60 7.74 18.94
C LEU A 109 0.72 7.56 20.17
N ASP A 110 -0.02 6.45 20.21
CA ASP A 110 -0.84 6.12 21.38
C ASP A 110 0.07 5.82 22.59
N PRO A 111 -0.23 6.34 23.79
CA PRO A 111 0.55 6.06 25.00
C PRO A 111 0.63 4.57 25.37
N ALA A 112 -0.36 3.76 25.01
CA ALA A 112 -0.31 2.32 25.20
C ALA A 112 0.44 1.59 24.07
N GLY A 113 0.80 2.28 22.99
CA GLY A 113 1.24 1.68 21.74
C GLY A 113 0.06 1.10 20.94
N GLY A 114 0.36 0.49 19.79
CA GLY A 114 -0.65 -0.09 18.95
C GLY A 114 -0.19 -0.57 17.58
N VAL A 115 -1.17 -0.91 16.75
CA VAL A 115 -0.99 -1.27 15.34
C VAL A 115 -1.51 -0.15 14.47
N TYR A 116 -0.69 0.27 13.51
CA TYR A 116 -0.96 1.39 12.63
C TYR A 116 -0.83 0.97 11.18
N HIS A 117 -1.80 1.34 10.35
CA HIS A 117 -1.68 1.22 8.89
C HIS A 117 -0.94 2.44 8.33
N TYR A 118 -0.01 2.24 7.40
CA TYR A 118 0.66 3.34 6.72
C TYR A 118 -0.12 3.83 5.49
N ALA A 119 -0.72 5.01 5.60
CA ALA A 119 -1.40 5.69 4.50
C ALA A 119 -0.36 6.42 3.62
N ALA A 120 0.10 5.75 2.56
CA ALA A 120 1.17 6.23 1.69
C ALA A 120 0.84 7.56 0.96
N ASP A 121 -0.43 7.79 0.60
CA ASP A 121 -0.91 9.00 -0.08
C ASP A 121 -0.76 10.27 0.78
N ARG A 122 -0.92 10.11 2.09
CA ARG A 122 -0.87 11.19 3.09
C ARG A 122 0.42 11.23 3.87
N HIS A 123 1.27 10.20 3.72
CA HIS A 123 2.44 9.98 4.55
C HIS A 123 2.08 10.04 6.05
N ALA A 124 1.14 9.20 6.45
CA ALA A 124 0.56 9.19 7.80
C ALA A 124 0.35 7.76 8.32
N LEU A 125 0.24 7.63 9.63
CA LEU A 125 -0.18 6.40 10.31
C LEU A 125 -1.66 6.49 10.69
N GLU A 126 -2.45 5.50 10.32
CA GLU A 126 -3.84 5.31 10.76
C GLU A 126 -3.88 4.25 11.85
N ARG A 127 -4.25 4.64 13.08
CA ARG A 127 -4.33 3.68 14.20
C ARG A 127 -5.46 2.68 13.96
N ARG A 128 -5.13 1.39 14.02
CA ARG A 128 -6.07 0.27 13.87
C ARG A 128 -6.51 -0.29 15.20
N CYS A 129 -5.58 -0.39 16.14
CA CYS A 129 -5.85 -0.71 17.53
C CYS A 129 -4.82 -0.02 18.44
N ALA A 130 -5.23 0.27 19.68
CA ALA A 130 -4.31 0.51 20.78
C ALA A 130 -4.09 -0.84 21.50
N PHE A 131 -2.98 -0.99 22.22
CA PHE A 131 -2.81 -2.15 23.10
C PHE A 131 -3.56 -1.94 24.43
N ASP A 132 -4.03 -3.02 25.03
CA ASP A 132 -4.76 -2.97 26.31
C ASP A 132 -3.83 -2.65 27.49
N GLU A 133 -2.56 -3.04 27.38
CA GLU A 133 -1.47 -2.73 28.32
C GLU A 133 -0.25 -2.21 27.52
N PRO A 134 0.53 -1.28 28.09
CA PRO A 134 1.78 -0.86 27.47
C PRO A 134 2.68 -2.09 27.28
N PRO A 135 3.36 -2.23 26.12
CA PRO A 135 4.15 -3.41 25.85
C PRO A 135 5.22 -3.58 26.94
N LEU A 136 5.45 -4.83 27.33
CA LEU A 136 6.49 -5.19 28.30
C LEU A 136 7.79 -4.50 27.89
N VAL A 137 8.26 -3.57 28.71
CA VAL A 137 9.58 -2.98 28.56
C VAL A 137 10.56 -4.12 28.82
N GLY A 138 11.25 -4.56 27.77
CA GLY A 138 12.36 -5.51 27.94
C GLY A 138 13.49 -4.80 28.69
N ASP A 139 14.01 -5.48 29.72
CA ASP A 139 15.21 -5.07 30.46
C ASP A 139 16.45 -4.89 29.55
#